data_AF-A0A3M1PBM5-F1
#
_entry.id   AF-A0A3M1PBM5-F1
#
_cell.length_a   1.000
_cell.length_b   1.000
_cell.length_c   1.000
_cell.angle_alpha   90.00
_cell.angle_beta   90.00
_cell.angle_gamma   90.00
#
_symmetry.space_group_name_H-M   'P 1'
#
loop_
_entity.id
_entity.type
_entity.pdbx_description
1 polymer ?
#
loop_
_entity_poly.entity_id
_entity_poly.type
_entity_poly.pdbx_seq_one_letter_code
_entity_poly.pdbx_strand_id
1 'polypeptide(L)'
;MLALVLALFPLRSAAQTEPFDASWYHPDQPYLKIAVVEDGLYRLTGASLSAAGVPVEGIDPTTFQLFENGREIPLYREGSGTTLQPEEALVFVGKRNRGDDEAWAYNEDPSLQSSTFYSLYTDTTTYWLTWNAAPGLRYAGRTVTSALPPATTARDTVHVEKDNEYFFGDLFFTGNPLYTRGEGYYWSRFSHSAGGAITRTFDVVLPRPVFDPALQAHVQVHFNAETNTRHRVILSLRLREGTGTTFVPVDTVEWNGTA
;
A
#
# COMPACT_ATOMS: atom_id res chain seq x y z
N MET A 1 3.19 -57.96 -28.10
CA MET A 1 2.57 -56.71 -28.60
C MET A 1 2.16 -55.92 -27.36
N LEU A 2 2.95 -54.90 -26.97
CA LEU A 2 2.71 -54.13 -25.74
C LEU A 2 1.88 -52.90 -26.11
N ALA A 3 0.66 -52.80 -25.59
CA ALA A 3 -0.24 -51.68 -25.85
C ALA A 3 0.04 -50.55 -24.86
N LEU A 4 0.46 -49.39 -25.37
CA LEU A 4 0.62 -48.16 -24.60
C LEU A 4 -0.73 -47.44 -24.54
N VAL A 5 -1.32 -47.35 -23.35
CA VAL A 5 -2.55 -46.57 -23.11
C VAL A 5 -2.14 -45.16 -22.71
N LEU A 6 -2.40 -44.19 -23.58
CA LEU A 6 -2.16 -42.77 -23.32
C LEU A 6 -3.41 -42.19 -22.64
N ALA A 7 -3.34 -41.96 -21.33
CA ALA A 7 -4.40 -41.29 -20.58
C ALA A 7 -4.26 -39.76 -20.74
N LEU A 8 -5.15 -39.17 -21.54
CA LEU A 8 -5.25 -37.72 -21.72
C LEU A 8 -6.02 -37.14 -20.52
N PHE A 9 -5.31 -36.60 -19.52
CA PHE A 9 -5.94 -35.82 -18.46
C PHE A 9 -6.19 -34.39 -18.96
N PRO A 10 -7.43 -33.88 -18.95
CA PRO A 10 -7.67 -32.49 -19.28
C PRO A 10 -7.01 -31.61 -18.23
N LEU A 11 -6.02 -30.81 -18.66
CA LEU A 11 -5.51 -29.69 -17.88
C LEU A 11 -6.68 -28.75 -17.61
N ARG A 12 -7.14 -28.70 -16.36
CA ARG A 12 -8.04 -27.64 -15.91
C ARG A 12 -7.20 -26.37 -15.77
N SER A 13 -7.25 -25.50 -16.77
CA SER A 13 -6.80 -24.11 -16.61
C SER A 13 -7.71 -23.43 -15.59
N ALA A 14 -7.22 -23.25 -14.37
CA ALA A 14 -7.79 -22.30 -13.42
C ALA A 14 -7.18 -20.93 -13.74
N ALA A 15 -7.61 -20.33 -14.84
CA ALA A 15 -7.37 -18.91 -15.09
C ALA A 15 -8.69 -18.20 -14.77
N GLN A 16 -8.65 -17.27 -13.81
CA GLN A 16 -9.77 -16.53 -13.22
C GLN A 16 -10.52 -17.29 -12.11
N THR A 17 -10.00 -17.27 -10.89
CA THR A 17 -10.72 -17.76 -9.70
C THR A 17 -10.67 -16.78 -8.54
N GLU A 18 -11.13 -15.56 -8.78
CA GLU A 18 -12.09 -14.93 -7.87
C GLU A 18 -13.17 -14.30 -8.76
N PRO A 19 -14.43 -14.76 -8.71
CA PRO A 19 -15.51 -14.07 -9.39
C PRO A 19 -15.58 -12.65 -8.83
N PHE A 20 -15.48 -11.64 -9.68
CA PHE A 20 -15.77 -10.27 -9.29
C PHE A 20 -17.16 -10.22 -8.63
N ASP A 21 -17.21 -9.89 -7.35
CA ASP A 21 -18.47 -9.74 -6.62
C ASP A 21 -19.05 -8.35 -6.91
N ALA A 22 -20.07 -8.31 -7.77
CA ALA A 22 -20.78 -7.09 -8.11
C ALA A 22 -21.85 -6.71 -7.08
N SER A 23 -21.99 -7.44 -5.97
CA SER A 23 -23.08 -7.27 -4.98
C SER A 23 -23.13 -5.87 -4.35
N TRP A 24 -21.99 -5.18 -4.29
CA TRP A 24 -21.90 -3.82 -3.74
C TRP A 24 -22.51 -2.74 -4.65
N TYR A 25 -22.64 -3.02 -5.96
CA TYR A 25 -23.08 -2.04 -6.95
C TYR A 25 -24.55 -2.21 -7.30
N HIS A 26 -25.34 -1.19 -7.02
CA HIS A 26 -26.75 -1.11 -7.36
C HIS A 26 -26.99 0.08 -8.30
N PRO A 27 -27.25 -0.14 -9.61
CA PRO A 27 -27.35 0.95 -10.58
C PRO A 27 -28.37 2.04 -10.25
N ASP A 28 -29.42 1.70 -9.50
CA ASP A 28 -30.49 2.61 -9.12
C ASP A 28 -30.18 3.42 -7.84
N GLN A 29 -29.05 3.17 -7.18
CA GLN A 29 -28.60 3.92 -6.01
C GLN A 29 -27.71 5.10 -6.40
N PRO A 30 -27.76 6.21 -5.64
CA PRO A 30 -26.82 7.31 -5.82
C PRO A 30 -25.45 6.94 -5.27
N TYR A 31 -24.39 7.34 -5.98
CA TYR A 31 -23.01 7.18 -5.52
C TYR A 31 -22.23 8.48 -5.65
N LEU A 32 -21.48 8.82 -4.61
CA LEU A 32 -20.46 9.85 -4.64
C LEU A 32 -19.08 9.19 -4.76
N LYS A 33 -18.34 9.55 -5.82
CA LYS A 33 -16.95 9.12 -6.01
C LYS A 33 -16.02 10.01 -5.18
N ILE A 34 -15.15 9.39 -4.39
CA ILE A 34 -14.14 10.07 -3.57
C ILE A 34 -12.76 9.55 -4.00
N ALA A 35 -11.87 10.46 -4.41
CA ALA A 35 -10.50 10.14 -4.79
C ALA A 35 -9.56 10.45 -3.61
N VAL A 36 -8.74 9.48 -3.24
CA VAL A 36 -7.78 9.56 -2.13
C VAL A 36 -6.38 9.29 -2.67
N VAL A 37 -5.48 10.26 -2.51
CA VAL A 37 -4.09 10.22 -3.03
C VAL A 37 -3.04 10.07 -1.92
N GLU A 38 -3.45 10.28 -0.67
CA GLU A 38 -2.58 10.19 0.51
C GLU A 38 -3.24 9.33 1.60
N ASP A 39 -2.44 8.62 2.39
CA ASP A 39 -2.96 7.92 3.57
C ASP A 39 -3.38 8.94 4.62
N GLY A 40 -4.54 8.74 5.26
CA GLY A 40 -4.97 9.65 6.31
C GLY A 40 -6.38 9.42 6.82
N LEU A 41 -6.78 10.28 7.76
CA LEU A 41 -8.16 10.41 8.22
C LEU A 41 -8.86 11.46 7.35
N TYR A 42 -9.89 11.03 6.64
CA TYR A 42 -10.69 11.88 5.76
C TYR A 42 -12.01 12.21 6.43
N ARG A 43 -12.34 13.51 6.49
CA ARG A 43 -13.54 14.03 7.15
C ARG A 43 -14.47 14.65 6.11
N LEU A 44 -15.55 13.95 5.79
CA LEU A 44 -16.60 14.37 4.87
C LEU A 44 -17.68 15.10 5.65
N THR A 45 -17.64 16.43 5.67
CA THR A 45 -18.60 17.23 6.43
C THR A 45 -19.96 17.27 5.73
N GLY A 46 -21.04 17.51 6.48
CA GLY A 46 -22.36 17.74 5.89
C GLY A 46 -22.32 18.86 4.85
N ALA A 47 -21.55 19.92 5.12
CA ALA A 47 -21.34 21.01 4.17
C ALA A 47 -20.60 20.58 2.89
N SER A 48 -19.54 19.75 2.99
CA SER A 48 -18.78 19.30 1.81
C SER A 48 -19.59 18.30 0.97
N LEU A 49 -20.37 17.44 1.62
CA LEU A 49 -21.27 16.49 0.96
C LEU A 49 -22.39 17.24 0.22
N SER A 50 -23.02 18.23 0.87
CA SER A 50 -24.03 19.08 0.22
C SER A 50 -23.46 19.84 -0.98
N ALA A 51 -22.26 20.41 -0.83
CA ALA A 51 -21.56 21.08 -1.95
C ALA A 51 -21.21 20.12 -3.11
N ALA A 52 -21.04 18.83 -2.83
CA ALA A 52 -20.84 17.78 -3.83
C ALA A 52 -22.17 17.24 -4.43
N GLY A 53 -23.32 17.81 -4.05
CA GLY A 53 -24.64 17.45 -4.58
C GLY A 53 -25.36 16.35 -3.79
N VAL A 54 -24.87 15.96 -2.62
CA VAL A 54 -25.53 14.97 -1.75
C VAL A 54 -26.68 15.64 -0.98
N PRO A 55 -27.93 15.13 -1.03
CA PRO A 55 -29.08 15.73 -0.34
C PRO A 55 -29.10 15.39 1.16
N VAL A 56 -28.09 15.82 1.91
CA VAL A 56 -27.81 15.44 3.31
C VAL A 56 -28.99 15.62 4.28
N GLU A 57 -29.86 16.61 4.06
CA GLU A 57 -31.01 16.90 4.94
C GLU A 57 -32.07 15.78 4.95
N GLY A 58 -32.17 15.01 3.85
CA GLY A 58 -33.17 13.96 3.69
C GLY A 58 -32.64 12.55 3.93
N ILE A 59 -31.37 12.41 4.35
CA ILE A 59 -30.69 11.12 4.48
C ILE A 59 -30.56 10.76 5.96
N ASP A 60 -30.97 9.54 6.32
CA ASP A 60 -30.64 8.97 7.62
C ASP A 60 -29.12 8.67 7.68
N PRO A 61 -28.35 9.34 8.55
CA PRO A 61 -26.89 9.18 8.58
C PRO A 61 -26.43 7.77 8.97
N THR A 62 -27.31 6.93 9.52
CA THR A 62 -27.00 5.53 9.82
C THR A 62 -26.95 4.66 8.56
N THR A 63 -27.51 5.12 7.44
CA THR A 63 -27.56 4.39 6.16
C THR A 63 -26.39 4.67 5.24
N PHE A 64 -25.50 5.61 5.57
CA PHE A 64 -24.30 5.84 4.75
C PHE A 64 -23.40 4.58 4.75
N GLN A 65 -23.03 4.14 3.56
CA GLN A 65 -22.10 3.02 3.32
C GLN A 65 -20.95 3.53 2.45
N LEU A 66 -19.73 3.09 2.75
CA LEU A 66 -18.52 3.48 2.01
C LEU A 66 -17.84 2.22 1.49
N PHE A 67 -17.53 2.17 0.20
CA PHE A 67 -16.94 1.01 -0.45
C PHE A 67 -15.57 1.32 -1.04
N GLU A 68 -14.64 0.38 -0.89
CA GLU A 68 -13.30 0.35 -1.50
C GLU A 68 -13.15 -1.00 -2.21
N ASN A 69 -12.85 -0.99 -3.52
CA ASN A 69 -12.71 -2.22 -4.32
C ASN A 69 -13.84 -3.24 -4.10
N GLY A 70 -15.07 -2.74 -3.99
CA GLY A 70 -16.29 -3.55 -3.78
C GLY A 70 -16.51 -4.07 -2.36
N ARG A 71 -15.65 -3.71 -1.39
CA ARG A 71 -15.78 -4.10 0.02
C ARG A 71 -16.21 -2.89 0.84
N GLU A 72 -17.22 -3.08 1.69
CA GLU A 72 -17.66 -2.02 2.61
C GLU A 72 -16.59 -1.79 3.68
N ILE A 73 -16.21 -0.53 3.88
CA ILE A 73 -15.28 -0.10 4.93
C ILE A 73 -16.03 0.70 6.01
N PRO A 74 -15.58 0.64 7.28
CA PRO A 74 -16.26 1.31 8.37
C PRO A 74 -16.19 2.84 8.27
N LEU A 75 -17.29 3.49 8.67
CA LEU A 75 -17.38 4.93 8.90
C LEU A 75 -17.46 5.24 10.40
N TYR A 76 -16.86 6.35 10.81
CA TYR A 76 -17.17 7.01 12.08
C TYR A 76 -18.08 8.19 11.80
N ARG A 77 -19.15 8.34 12.58
CA ARG A 77 -20.05 9.49 12.50
C ARG A 77 -19.75 10.43 13.65
N GLU A 78 -19.49 11.68 13.32
CA GLU A 78 -19.56 12.78 14.26
C GLU A 78 -21.01 13.29 14.32
N GLY A 79 -21.52 13.50 15.54
CA GLY A 79 -22.91 13.89 15.75
C GLY A 79 -23.84 12.72 16.05
N SER A 80 -25.02 13.05 16.61
CA SER A 80 -25.99 12.07 17.11
C SER A 80 -27.43 12.36 16.69
N GLY A 81 -27.65 13.38 15.85
CA GLY A 81 -28.97 13.74 15.35
C GLY A 81 -29.58 12.72 14.38
N THR A 82 -30.80 12.98 13.94
CA THR A 82 -31.48 12.17 12.90
C THR A 82 -31.07 12.54 11.47
N THR A 83 -30.33 13.64 11.31
CA THR A 83 -29.76 14.12 10.05
C THR A 83 -28.31 14.53 10.27
N LEU A 84 -27.54 14.65 9.19
CA LEU A 84 -26.15 15.10 9.25
C LEU A 84 -26.11 16.63 9.16
N GLN A 85 -25.73 17.30 10.25
CA GLN A 85 -25.60 18.76 10.26
C GLN A 85 -24.38 19.23 9.43
N PRO A 86 -24.34 20.50 8.97
CA PRO A 86 -23.24 21.01 8.14
C PRO A 86 -21.84 20.85 8.75
N GLU A 87 -21.72 20.98 10.08
CA GLU A 87 -20.48 20.87 10.85
C GLU A 87 -20.15 19.43 11.27
N GLU A 88 -21.14 18.54 11.29
CA GLU A 88 -20.98 17.11 11.53
C GLU A 88 -20.30 16.43 10.32
N ALA A 89 -19.78 15.22 10.51
CA ALA A 89 -19.03 14.55 9.47
C ALA A 89 -19.11 13.03 9.53
N LEU A 90 -18.88 12.43 8.35
CA LEU A 90 -18.48 11.04 8.21
C LEU A 90 -16.95 11.00 8.10
N VAL A 91 -16.31 10.18 8.93
CA VAL A 91 -14.86 10.05 9.00
C VAL A 91 -14.45 8.63 8.64
N PHE A 92 -13.44 8.49 7.80
CA PHE A 92 -12.86 7.19 7.45
C PHE A 92 -11.33 7.27 7.35
N VAL A 93 -10.69 6.11 7.47
CA VAL A 93 -9.26 5.95 7.17
C VAL A 93 -9.13 5.65 5.68
N GLY A 94 -8.69 6.66 4.92
CA GLY A 94 -8.39 6.51 3.51
C GLY A 94 -6.93 6.13 3.31
N LYS A 95 -6.68 5.29 2.30
CA LYS A 95 -5.35 4.87 1.89
C LYS A 95 -5.15 5.21 0.43
N ARG A 96 -3.97 5.67 0.08
CA ARG A 96 -3.57 5.81 -1.33
C ARG A 96 -3.37 4.43 -1.96
N ASN A 97 -3.42 4.36 -3.28
CA ASN A 97 -3.20 3.11 -3.98
C ASN A 97 -1.70 2.75 -3.96
N ARG A 98 -1.42 1.50 -3.60
CA ARG A 98 -0.06 0.94 -3.47
C ARG A 98 0.21 -0.18 -4.47
N GLY A 99 -0.81 -0.58 -5.24
CA GLY A 99 -0.73 -1.71 -6.17
C GLY A 99 -0.81 -3.07 -5.48
N ASP A 100 -1.40 -3.13 -4.29
CA ASP A 100 -1.53 -4.38 -3.50
C ASP A 100 -2.40 -5.44 -4.21
N ASP A 101 -3.22 -5.03 -5.19
CA ASP A 101 -4.10 -5.86 -6.01
C ASP A 101 -3.58 -6.07 -7.46
N GLU A 102 -2.31 -5.76 -7.72
CA GLU A 102 -1.71 -5.83 -9.06
C GLU A 102 -0.93 -7.13 -9.32
N ALA A 103 -1.09 -8.16 -8.48
CA ALA A 103 -0.42 -9.46 -8.64
C ALA A 103 -0.66 -10.13 -9.99
N TRP A 104 -1.79 -9.83 -10.64
CA TRP A 104 -2.11 -10.28 -12.00
C TRP A 104 -1.07 -9.84 -13.04
N ALA A 105 -0.39 -8.70 -12.83
CA ALA A 105 0.68 -8.21 -13.70
C ALA A 105 1.98 -9.03 -13.52
N TYR A 106 2.06 -9.81 -12.45
CA TYR A 106 3.21 -10.60 -12.01
C TYR A 106 2.91 -12.11 -12.02
N ASN A 107 2.11 -12.58 -12.98
CA ASN A 107 1.72 -14.01 -13.09
C ASN A 107 1.07 -14.57 -11.81
N GLU A 108 0.30 -13.73 -11.10
CA GLU A 108 -0.33 -14.05 -9.82
C GLU A 108 0.66 -14.43 -8.71
N ASP A 109 1.93 -14.04 -8.85
CA ASP A 109 2.98 -14.23 -7.85
C ASP A 109 3.46 -12.86 -7.32
N PRO A 110 2.91 -12.40 -6.18
CA PRO A 110 3.32 -11.14 -5.56
C PRO A 110 4.81 -11.07 -5.20
N SER A 111 5.52 -12.20 -5.11
CA SER A 111 6.96 -12.21 -4.81
C SER A 111 7.81 -11.68 -5.97
N LEU A 112 7.25 -11.58 -7.18
CA LEU A 112 7.95 -11.01 -8.33
C LEU A 112 7.87 -9.48 -8.37
N GLN A 113 6.95 -8.87 -7.61
CA GLN A 113 6.77 -7.42 -7.54
C GLN A 113 7.96 -6.77 -6.84
N SER A 114 8.69 -5.93 -7.58
CA SER A 114 9.88 -5.23 -7.08
C SER A 114 9.58 -4.24 -5.95
N SER A 115 8.38 -3.63 -5.96
CA SER A 115 7.93 -2.68 -4.95
C SER A 115 6.42 -2.73 -4.78
N THR A 116 5.97 -2.77 -3.52
CA THR A 116 4.56 -2.61 -3.12
C THR A 116 4.30 -1.20 -2.57
N PHE A 117 5.17 -0.24 -2.84
CA PHE A 117 4.98 1.13 -2.39
C PHE A 117 4.26 1.98 -3.42
N TYR A 118 4.42 1.70 -4.72
CA TYR A 118 3.77 2.41 -5.81
C TYR A 118 2.99 1.43 -6.68
N SER A 119 1.77 1.82 -7.06
CA SER A 119 1.00 1.12 -8.10
C SER A 119 1.62 1.35 -9.48
N LEU A 120 1.45 0.37 -10.36
CA LEU A 120 1.83 0.44 -11.76
C LEU A 120 1.05 1.50 -12.56
N TYR A 121 -0.12 1.93 -12.07
CA TYR A 121 -1.05 2.76 -12.83
C TYR A 121 -1.41 4.08 -12.16
N THR A 122 -1.67 4.08 -10.85
CA THR A 122 -2.14 5.28 -10.15
C THR A 122 -1.92 5.19 -8.65
N ASP A 123 -1.53 6.30 -8.04
CA ASP A 123 -1.51 6.48 -6.58
C ASP A 123 -2.90 6.71 -5.97
N THR A 124 -3.94 6.81 -6.79
CA THR A 124 -5.28 7.23 -6.34
C THR A 124 -6.16 6.02 -6.04
N THR A 125 -6.60 5.89 -4.79
CA THR A 125 -7.68 4.96 -4.43
C THR A 125 -9.03 5.63 -4.65
N THR A 126 -9.99 4.89 -5.22
CA THR A 126 -11.37 5.36 -5.38
C THR A 126 -12.26 4.72 -4.31
N TYR A 127 -12.93 5.57 -3.53
CA TYR A 127 -13.99 5.19 -2.61
C TYR A 127 -15.36 5.60 -3.17
N TRP A 128 -16.37 4.80 -2.88
CA TRP A 128 -17.75 5.04 -3.30
C TRP A 128 -18.66 5.17 -2.08
N LEU A 129 -19.20 6.36 -1.85
CA LEU A 129 -20.16 6.62 -0.79
C LEU A 129 -21.59 6.51 -1.36
N THR A 130 -22.43 5.72 -0.72
CA THR A 130 -23.87 5.58 -1.02
C THR A 130 -24.70 5.69 0.27
N TRP A 131 -26.02 5.79 0.13
CA TRP A 131 -26.97 5.99 1.22
C TRP A 131 -28.38 5.49 0.85
N ASN A 132 -29.31 5.50 1.81
CA ASN A 132 -30.69 5.04 1.66
C ASN A 132 -30.87 3.53 1.37
N ALA A 133 -29.89 2.72 1.78
CA ALA A 133 -29.95 1.26 1.72
C ALA A 133 -30.00 0.67 3.14
N ALA A 134 -29.22 -0.38 3.41
CA ALA A 134 -29.07 -0.95 4.74
C ALA A 134 -28.25 -0.02 5.66
N PRO A 135 -28.31 -0.21 6.99
CA PRO A 135 -27.38 0.43 7.91
C PRO A 135 -25.94 0.11 7.52
N GLY A 136 -25.09 1.13 7.42
CA GLY A 136 -23.72 0.93 7.00
C GLY A 136 -22.78 0.49 8.11
N LEU A 137 -21.62 -0.03 7.70
CA LEU A 137 -20.57 -0.49 8.59
C LEU A 137 -19.99 0.66 9.41
N ARG A 138 -19.76 0.44 10.70
CA ARG A 138 -19.22 1.44 11.64
C ARG A 138 -18.01 0.90 12.39
N TYR A 139 -17.09 1.78 12.78
CA TYR A 139 -16.00 1.38 13.66
C TYR A 139 -16.55 0.87 15.00
N ALA A 140 -15.99 -0.22 15.50
CA ALA A 140 -16.33 -0.72 16.83
C ALA A 140 -15.88 0.30 17.89
N GLY A 141 -16.83 0.77 18.70
CA GLY A 141 -16.53 1.63 19.84
C GLY A 141 -15.67 0.89 20.86
N ARG A 142 -14.61 1.52 21.36
CA ARG A 142 -13.83 1.00 22.50
C ARG A 142 -14.10 1.86 23.73
N THR A 143 -14.64 1.25 24.78
CA THR A 143 -14.77 1.91 26.09
C THR A 143 -13.37 2.17 26.64
N VAL A 144 -12.99 3.43 26.76
CA VAL A 144 -11.72 3.83 27.39
C VAL A 144 -12.01 4.11 28.87
N THR A 145 -11.43 3.33 29.76
CA THR A 145 -11.68 3.41 31.21
C THR A 145 -10.90 4.53 31.91
N SER A 146 -9.99 5.21 31.21
CA SER A 146 -9.31 6.42 31.67
C SER A 146 -9.15 7.41 30.53
N ALA A 147 -9.40 8.69 30.79
CA ALA A 147 -9.07 9.76 29.87
C ALA A 147 -7.54 9.87 29.78
N LEU A 148 -6.92 9.05 28.95
CA LEU A 148 -5.53 9.26 28.57
C LEU A 148 -5.45 10.60 27.84
N PRO A 149 -4.42 11.42 28.10
CA PRO A 149 -4.18 12.59 27.28
C PRO A 149 -4.04 12.14 25.81
N PRO A 150 -4.50 12.95 24.83
CA PRO A 150 -4.33 12.64 23.42
C PRO A 150 -2.87 12.33 23.11
N ALA A 151 -2.63 11.26 22.34
CA ALA A 151 -1.28 10.96 21.87
C ALA A 151 -0.79 12.12 20.99
N THR A 152 0.36 12.69 21.33
CA THR A 152 1.01 13.75 20.56
C THR A 152 2.01 13.22 19.54
N THR A 153 2.26 11.91 19.55
CA THR A 153 3.21 11.21 18.70
C THR A 153 2.60 9.89 18.24
N ALA A 154 3.00 9.44 17.05
CA ALA A 154 2.61 8.17 16.48
C ALA A 154 3.80 7.57 15.71
N ARG A 155 3.79 6.25 15.52
CA ARG A 155 4.73 5.61 14.58
C ARG A 155 4.32 6.00 13.17
N ASP A 156 5.32 6.32 12.36
CA ASP A 156 5.15 6.70 10.96
C ASP A 156 6.27 6.08 10.13
N THR A 157 6.06 6.00 8.81
CA THR A 157 7.01 5.43 7.85
C THR A 157 7.41 6.49 6.84
N VAL A 158 8.72 6.73 6.72
CA VAL A 158 9.28 7.60 5.69
C VAL A 158 9.86 6.74 4.58
N HIS A 159 9.33 6.88 3.37
CA HIS A 159 9.86 6.27 2.16
C HIS A 159 10.59 7.33 1.31
N VAL A 160 11.80 7.02 0.85
CA VAL A 160 12.70 7.98 0.20
C VAL A 160 13.25 7.52 -1.14
N GLU A 161 12.85 6.33 -1.60
CA GLU A 161 13.29 5.78 -2.88
C GLU A 161 12.95 6.74 -4.04
N LYS A 162 13.71 6.66 -5.13
CA LYS A 162 13.47 7.41 -6.35
C LYS A 162 13.50 6.49 -7.55
N ASP A 163 12.61 6.71 -8.50
CA ASP A 163 12.53 5.92 -9.73
C ASP A 163 13.54 6.44 -10.77
N ASN A 164 14.83 6.13 -10.57
CA ASN A 164 15.91 6.65 -11.42
C ASN A 164 16.36 5.67 -12.51
N GLU A 165 16.39 4.38 -12.21
CA GLU A 165 16.85 3.32 -13.10
C GLU A 165 15.74 2.28 -13.24
N TYR A 166 15.42 1.89 -14.47
CA TYR A 166 14.48 0.79 -14.72
C TYR A 166 15.26 -0.50 -15.00
N PHE A 167 15.00 -1.54 -14.21
CA PHE A 167 15.55 -2.87 -14.40
C PHE A 167 14.50 -3.77 -15.05
N PHE A 168 14.87 -4.43 -16.16
CA PHE A 168 13.98 -5.27 -16.97
C PHE A 168 13.75 -6.67 -16.38
N GLY A 169 14.18 -6.93 -15.15
CA GLY A 169 14.10 -8.24 -14.52
C GLY A 169 15.02 -9.28 -15.16
N ASP A 170 14.68 -10.56 -14.98
CA ASP A 170 15.50 -11.67 -15.44
C ASP A 170 15.65 -11.67 -16.98
N LEU A 171 16.90 -11.53 -17.43
CA LEU A 171 17.27 -11.67 -18.83
C LEU A 171 16.84 -13.07 -19.29
N PHE A 172 16.36 -13.22 -20.54
CA PHE A 172 15.74 -14.42 -21.17
C PHE A 172 14.21 -14.47 -21.21
N PHE A 173 13.47 -13.55 -20.56
CA PHE A 173 12.02 -13.43 -20.71
C PHE A 173 11.57 -12.33 -21.71
N THR A 174 12.46 -11.89 -22.60
CA THR A 174 12.15 -10.89 -23.63
C THR A 174 10.95 -11.33 -24.47
N GLY A 175 9.81 -10.63 -24.34
CA GLY A 175 8.56 -10.95 -25.02
C GLY A 175 7.40 -11.39 -24.10
N ASN A 176 7.61 -11.46 -22.77
CA ASN A 176 6.52 -11.66 -21.82
C ASN A 176 5.73 -10.35 -21.63
N PRO A 177 4.39 -10.34 -21.78
CA PRO A 177 3.57 -9.17 -21.43
C PRO A 177 3.46 -8.94 -19.91
N LEU A 178 3.90 -9.90 -19.09
CA LEU A 178 3.90 -9.83 -17.63
C LEU A 178 5.28 -9.41 -17.10
N TYR A 179 5.26 -8.72 -15.97
CA TYR A 179 6.46 -8.34 -15.24
C TYR A 179 7.17 -9.59 -14.71
N THR A 180 8.49 -9.57 -14.77
CA THR A 180 9.35 -10.66 -14.31
C THR A 180 9.93 -10.34 -12.93
N ARG A 181 10.65 -11.31 -12.35
CA ARG A 181 11.24 -11.19 -11.02
C ARG A 181 12.06 -9.91 -10.90
N GLY A 182 11.60 -9.03 -10.01
CA GLY A 182 12.27 -7.79 -9.69
C GLY A 182 12.42 -6.83 -10.87
N GLU A 183 11.60 -6.98 -11.91
CA GLU A 183 11.42 -5.94 -12.91
C GLU A 183 10.76 -4.71 -12.25
N GLY A 184 11.24 -3.51 -12.58
CA GLY A 184 10.71 -2.27 -12.04
C GLY A 184 11.74 -1.16 -11.88
N TYR A 185 11.33 -0.10 -11.21
CA TYR A 185 12.18 1.05 -10.91
C TYR A 185 13.00 0.84 -9.65
N TYR A 186 14.22 1.39 -9.67
CA TYR A 186 15.18 1.36 -8.58
C TYR A 186 15.86 2.72 -8.43
N TRP A 187 16.29 3.02 -7.20
CA TRP A 187 17.03 4.26 -6.91
C TRP A 187 18.46 4.27 -7.48
N SER A 188 19.17 3.15 -7.39
CA SER A 188 20.57 3.11 -7.81
C SER A 188 21.00 1.71 -8.21
N ARG A 189 21.72 1.63 -9.33
CA ARG A 189 22.42 0.43 -9.76
C ARG A 189 23.86 0.41 -9.22
N PHE A 190 24.25 -0.70 -8.61
CA PHE A 190 25.61 -0.95 -8.17
C PHE A 190 26.32 -1.84 -9.20
N SER A 191 27.33 -1.30 -9.89
CA SER A 191 28.12 -2.05 -10.87
C SER A 191 29.59 -1.66 -10.77
N HIS A 192 30.48 -2.65 -10.72
CA HIS A 192 31.92 -2.48 -10.75
C HIS A 192 32.60 -3.72 -11.34
N SER A 193 33.77 -3.51 -11.94
CA SER A 193 34.63 -4.56 -12.49
C SER A 193 35.86 -4.86 -11.62
N ALA A 194 35.99 -4.22 -10.46
CA ALA A 194 37.14 -4.34 -9.56
C ALA A 194 36.77 -5.13 -8.29
N GLY A 195 37.72 -5.75 -7.57
CA GLY A 195 37.40 -6.51 -6.35
C GLY A 195 37.06 -5.69 -5.09
N GLY A 196 37.06 -4.36 -5.17
CA GLY A 196 36.81 -3.48 -4.02
C GLY A 196 35.32 -3.21 -3.76
N ALA A 197 34.97 -2.81 -2.53
CA ALA A 197 33.59 -2.44 -2.20
C ALA A 197 33.15 -1.15 -2.91
N ILE A 198 31.89 -1.11 -3.35
CA ILE A 198 31.22 0.13 -3.76
C ILE A 198 30.35 0.62 -2.61
N THR A 199 30.38 1.92 -2.33
CA THR A 199 29.50 2.56 -1.34
C THR A 199 28.66 3.65 -1.99
N ARG A 200 27.39 3.71 -1.60
CA ARG A 200 26.48 4.83 -1.87
C ARG A 200 25.89 5.31 -0.54
N THR A 201 25.70 6.62 -0.44
CA THR A 201 25.10 7.26 0.74
C THR A 201 23.80 7.90 0.32
N PHE A 202 22.74 7.62 1.08
CA PHE A 202 21.41 8.19 0.88
C PHE A 202 21.07 9.03 2.12
N ASP A 203 20.73 10.31 1.90
CA ASP A 203 20.29 11.19 2.97
C ASP A 203 18.77 11.05 3.17
N VAL A 204 18.37 10.77 4.41
CA VAL A 204 16.96 10.67 4.82
C VAL A 204 16.65 11.82 5.76
N VAL A 205 15.64 12.63 5.41
CA VAL A 205 15.15 13.71 6.28
C VAL A 205 13.89 13.23 6.98
N LEU A 206 13.94 13.16 8.31
CA LEU A 206 12.77 12.90 9.13
C LEU A 206 12.08 14.24 9.42
N PRO A 207 10.80 14.43 9.03
CA PRO A 207 10.16 15.74 9.12
C PRO A 207 9.84 16.16 10.56
N ARG A 208 9.48 15.20 11.43
CA ARG A 208 9.12 15.44 12.84
C ARG A 208 9.60 14.30 13.74
N PRO A 209 10.93 14.09 13.84
CA PRO A 209 11.47 12.97 14.62
C PRO A 209 11.22 13.21 16.10
N VAL A 210 10.91 12.12 16.82
CA VAL A 210 10.86 12.08 18.27
C VAL A 210 12.01 11.19 18.72
N PHE A 211 12.91 11.76 19.52
CA PHE A 211 14.05 11.04 20.07
C PHE A 211 13.73 10.57 21.47
N ASP A 212 13.51 9.27 21.61
CA ASP A 212 13.30 8.59 22.89
C ASP A 212 14.10 7.28 22.87
N PRO A 213 15.05 7.07 23.80
CA PRO A 213 15.82 5.83 23.90
C PRO A 213 14.98 4.55 24.05
N ALA A 214 13.71 4.66 24.46
CA ALA A 214 12.79 3.53 24.54
C ALA A 214 12.16 3.16 23.19
N LEU A 215 12.27 4.01 22.16
CA LEU A 215 11.71 3.78 20.84
C LEU A 215 12.76 3.13 19.91
N GLN A 216 12.29 2.21 19.07
CA GLN A 216 13.07 1.58 18.03
C GLN A 216 12.64 2.08 16.66
N ALA A 217 13.62 2.42 15.82
CA ALA A 217 13.45 2.70 14.40
C ALA A 217 13.70 1.42 13.60
N HIS A 218 12.82 1.13 12.65
CA HIS A 218 13.00 0.04 11.70
C HIS A 218 13.47 0.63 10.37
N VAL A 219 14.60 0.13 9.87
CA VAL A 219 15.12 0.51 8.55
C VAL A 219 14.98 -0.71 7.65
N GLN A 220 14.27 -0.55 6.54
CA GLN A 220 14.14 -1.55 5.51
C GLN A 220 14.83 -1.04 4.24
N VAL A 221 15.59 -1.93 3.62
CA VAL A 221 16.25 -1.71 2.33
C VAL A 221 15.92 -2.90 1.45
N HIS A 222 15.57 -2.64 0.19
CA HIS A 222 15.31 -3.67 -0.80
C HIS A 222 16.42 -3.66 -1.83
N PHE A 223 16.88 -4.86 -2.21
CA PHE A 223 17.95 -5.05 -3.19
C PHE A 223 17.55 -6.16 -4.16
N ASN A 224 17.91 -5.99 -5.43
CA ASN A 224 17.85 -7.04 -6.43
C ASN A 224 19.19 -7.10 -7.20
N ALA A 225 19.54 -8.28 -7.71
CA ALA A 225 20.85 -8.54 -8.31
C ALA A 225 20.69 -9.03 -9.74
N GLU A 226 21.51 -8.43 -10.60
CA GLU A 226 21.61 -8.80 -12.01
C GLU A 226 22.57 -9.98 -12.24
N THR A 227 23.23 -10.45 -11.18
CA THR A 227 24.23 -11.52 -11.24
C THR A 227 23.96 -12.59 -10.19
N ASN A 228 24.36 -13.82 -10.51
CA ASN A 228 24.33 -14.96 -9.58
C ASN A 228 25.55 -15.02 -8.63
N THR A 229 26.46 -14.05 -8.73
CA THR A 229 27.62 -13.97 -7.84
C THR A 229 27.17 -13.62 -6.42
N ARG A 230 27.87 -14.15 -5.42
CA ARG A 230 27.61 -13.78 -4.03
C ARG A 230 28.11 -12.37 -3.76
N HIS A 231 27.24 -11.56 -3.20
CA HIS A 231 27.49 -10.19 -2.77
C HIS A 231 27.45 -10.12 -1.25
N ARG A 232 28.39 -9.40 -0.66
CA ARG A 232 28.34 -9.03 0.75
C ARG A 232 27.80 -7.61 0.87
N VAL A 233 26.59 -7.47 1.40
CA VAL A 233 25.91 -6.18 1.60
C VAL A 233 26.06 -5.78 3.06
N ILE A 234 26.53 -4.54 3.28
CA ILE A 234 26.68 -3.97 4.63
C ILE A 234 25.81 -2.71 4.70
N LEU A 235 24.79 -2.73 5.55
CA LEU A 235 24.01 -1.54 5.85
C LEU A 235 24.67 -0.78 6.99
N SER A 236 24.97 0.50 6.78
CA SER A 236 25.53 1.38 7.80
C SER A 236 24.69 2.62 7.96
N LEU A 237 24.47 3.06 9.19
CA LEU A 237 23.69 4.26 9.52
C LEU A 237 24.58 5.32 10.16
N ARG A 238 24.26 6.59 9.89
CA ARG A 238 24.85 7.75 10.56
C ARG A 238 23.72 8.71 10.93
N LEU A 239 23.51 8.92 12.23
CA LEU A 239 22.56 9.92 12.72
C LEU A 239 23.19 11.31 12.59
N ARG A 240 22.45 12.25 12.00
CA ARG A 240 22.92 13.66 11.86
C ARG A 240 22.84 14.45 13.17
N GLU A 241 22.09 13.99 14.16
CA GLU A 241 21.94 14.66 15.46
C GLU A 241 22.63 13.84 16.57
N GLY A 242 23.73 14.38 17.09
CA GLY A 242 24.62 13.75 18.07
C GLY A 242 26.09 14.13 17.86
N THR A 243 27.01 13.63 18.69
CA THR A 243 28.47 13.83 18.52
C THR A 243 29.12 12.83 17.56
N GLY A 244 28.37 11.82 17.09
CA GLY A 244 28.86 10.78 16.20
C GLY A 244 28.90 11.25 14.74
N THR A 245 30.09 11.34 14.16
CA THR A 245 30.29 11.73 12.74
C THR A 245 30.48 10.53 11.80
N THR A 246 30.51 9.31 12.35
CA THR A 246 30.92 8.09 11.64
C THR A 246 29.72 7.20 11.33
N PHE A 247 29.74 6.55 10.16
CA PHE A 247 28.80 5.48 9.84
C PHE A 247 29.07 4.25 10.70
N VAL A 248 28.03 3.68 11.29
CA VAL A 248 28.10 2.44 12.07
C VAL A 248 27.39 1.33 11.31
N PRO A 249 28.05 0.18 11.05
CA PRO A 249 27.38 -0.99 10.49
C PRO A 249 26.28 -1.46 11.41
N VAL A 250 25.05 -1.60 10.88
CA VAL A 250 23.89 -2.07 11.62
C VAL A 250 23.43 -3.45 11.16
N ASP A 251 23.79 -3.85 9.95
CA ASP A 251 23.49 -5.18 9.42
C ASP A 251 24.53 -5.61 8.36
N THR A 252 24.70 -6.92 8.18
CA THR A 252 25.55 -7.51 7.14
C THR A 252 24.93 -8.80 6.65
N VAL A 253 24.69 -8.88 5.34
CA VAL A 253 24.08 -10.03 4.68
C VAL A 253 24.96 -10.51 3.53
N GLU A 254 25.12 -11.83 3.43
CA GLU A 254 25.67 -12.50 2.25
C GLU A 254 24.50 -12.95 1.38
N TRP A 255 24.44 -12.47 0.13
CA TRP A 255 23.28 -12.67 -0.73
C TRP A 255 23.68 -12.90 -2.18
N ASN A 256 22.92 -13.72 -2.90
CA ASN A 256 23.02 -13.93 -4.34
C ASN A 256 21.62 -13.75 -4.95
N GLY A 257 21.54 -13.03 -6.08
CA GLY A 257 20.26 -12.60 -6.69
C GLY A 257 19.36 -13.72 -7.22
N THR A 258 19.84 -14.95 -7.22
CA THR A 258 19.13 -16.12 -7.72
C THR A 258 18.94 -17.12 -6.57
N ALA A 259 17.77 -17.09 -5.94
CA ALA A 259 17.23 -18.22 -5.21
C ALA A 259 16.24 -18.98 -6.11
#